data_AF-A0A7C3NPI3-F1
#
_entry.id   AF-A0A7C3NPI3-F1
#
_cell.length_a   1.000
_cell.length_b   1.000
_cell.length_c   1.000
_cell.angle_alpha   90.00
_cell.angle_beta   90.00
_cell.angle_gamma   90.00
#
_symmetry.space_group_name_H-M   'P 1'
#
loop_
_entity.id
_entity.type
_entity.pdbx_description
1 polymer ?
#
loop_
_entity_poly.entity_id
_entity_poly.type
_entity_poly.pdbx_seq_one_letter_code
_entity_poly.pdbx_strand_id
1 'polypeptide(L)'
;MMNRAKLWLAALAAGAAFGVASAASIDLGRIFDIGKDVATAATGVTEQEEIGIGREVAGRLLGAAPLVADPELQAYVNRVGRWVALQTERPDLPWHFGVIDSPAVNAFAAPGGYVLVTRGLYEMLDNEAQLAGVLGHEIGHIVRRHHITVMQKSAVVSAGARLAQRDNRSA
;
A
#
# COMPACT_ATOMS: atom_id res chain seq x y z
N MET A 1 -27.22 9.57 -14.36
CA MET A 1 -26.90 9.99 -12.98
C MET A 1 -26.44 8.77 -12.21
N MET A 2 -25.14 8.62 -11.95
CA MET A 2 -24.59 7.45 -11.26
C MET A 2 -24.57 7.74 -9.76
N ASN A 3 -25.15 6.85 -8.94
CA ASN A 3 -25.31 7.05 -7.50
C ASN A 3 -23.93 7.19 -6.82
N ARG A 4 -23.73 8.17 -5.92
CA ARG A 4 -22.48 8.39 -5.18
C ARG A 4 -22.01 7.12 -4.46
N ALA A 5 -22.95 6.31 -3.98
CA ALA A 5 -22.69 5.00 -3.38
C ALA A 5 -22.04 3.98 -4.33
N LYS A 6 -22.28 4.06 -5.65
CA LYS A 6 -21.68 3.15 -6.64
C LYS A 6 -20.27 3.59 -7.07
N LEU A 7 -19.93 4.88 -6.90
CA LEU A 7 -18.66 5.45 -7.34
C LEU A 7 -17.48 5.04 -6.45
N TRP A 8 -17.65 4.99 -5.13
CA TRP A 8 -16.55 4.58 -4.23
C TRP A 8 -16.34 3.05 -4.21
N LEU A 9 -17.42 2.26 -4.33
CA LEU A 9 -17.34 0.80 -4.53
C LEU A 9 -16.59 0.45 -5.83
N ALA A 10 -16.81 1.20 -6.91
CA ALA A 10 -16.07 1.05 -8.15
C ALA A 10 -14.61 1.53 -8.04
N ALA A 11 -14.34 2.59 -7.28
CA ALA A 11 -12.98 3.06 -7.01
C ALA A 11 -12.16 2.05 -6.18
N LEU A 12 -12.77 1.35 -5.21
CA LEU A 12 -12.17 0.22 -4.50
C LEU A 12 -11.90 -0.99 -5.42
N ALA A 13 -12.84 -1.31 -6.32
CA ALA A 13 -12.65 -2.38 -7.29
C ALA A 13 -11.55 -2.07 -8.33
N ALA A 14 -11.35 -0.79 -8.68
CA ALA A 14 -10.24 -0.34 -9.51
C ALA A 14 -8.91 -0.21 -8.73
N GLY A 15 -8.97 0.05 -7.42
CA GLY A 15 -7.82 0.06 -6.51
C GLY A 15 -7.22 -1.33 -6.27
N ALA A 16 -8.03 -2.39 -6.42
CA ALA A 16 -7.59 -3.78 -6.37
C ALA A 16 -6.58 -4.16 -7.47
N ALA A 17 -6.44 -3.34 -8.52
CA ALA A 17 -5.47 -3.60 -9.57
C ALA A 17 -4.06 -3.12 -9.21
N PHE A 18 -3.86 -1.98 -8.55
CA PHE A 18 -2.52 -1.43 -8.30
C PHE A 18 -2.57 -0.23 -7.33
N GLY A 19 -2.26 -0.44 -6.05
CA GLY A 19 -1.80 0.64 -5.14
C GLY A 19 -0.35 1.07 -5.37
N VAL A 20 0.22 0.67 -6.51
CA VAL A 20 1.63 0.80 -6.87
C VAL A 20 1.81 1.51 -8.24
N ALA A 21 0.74 1.81 -8.98
CA ALA A 21 0.83 2.37 -10.35
C ALA A 21 0.27 3.80 -10.54
N SER A 22 -0.12 4.53 -9.51
CA SER A 22 -0.62 5.91 -9.70
C SER A 22 -0.12 6.92 -8.67
N ALA A 23 1.19 6.87 -8.41
CA ALA A 23 1.95 8.09 -8.20
C ALA A 23 2.86 8.21 -9.42
N ALA A 24 2.82 9.34 -10.11
CA ALA A 24 3.56 9.60 -11.34
C ALA A 24 4.96 8.96 -11.32
N SER A 25 5.20 8.02 -12.24
CA SER A 25 6.54 7.51 -12.56
C SER A 25 7.40 7.07 -11.36
N ILE A 26 6.83 6.41 -10.35
CA ILE A 26 7.67 5.74 -9.37
C ILE A 26 8.00 4.35 -9.92
N ASP A 27 9.15 4.24 -10.59
CA ASP A 27 9.71 2.96 -11.04
C ASP A 27 10.10 2.13 -9.81
N LEU A 28 9.20 1.23 -9.37
CA LEU A 28 9.46 0.33 -8.25
C LEU A 28 10.62 -0.63 -8.50
N GLY A 29 10.98 -0.88 -9.76
CA GLY A 29 12.20 -1.59 -10.11
C GLY A 29 13.46 -0.80 -9.73
N ARG A 30 13.39 0.53 -9.73
CA ARG A 30 14.46 1.44 -9.27
C ARG A 30 14.34 1.85 -7.80
N ILE A 31 13.17 1.73 -7.18
CA ILE A 31 13.03 1.90 -5.73
C ILE A 31 13.91 0.89 -4.98
N PHE A 32 13.99 -0.35 -5.47
CA PHE A 32 14.63 -1.49 -4.80
C PHE A 32 16.00 -1.89 -5.38
N ASP A 33 16.74 -0.96 -5.96
CA ASP A 33 18.07 -1.23 -6.55
C ASP A 33 19.15 -1.40 -5.46
N ILE A 34 19.06 -2.45 -4.63
CA ILE A 34 20.10 -2.76 -3.62
C ILE A 34 20.21 -4.27 -3.37
N GLY A 35 20.95 -5.00 -4.22
CA GLY A 35 21.82 -6.13 -3.84
C GLY A 35 21.22 -7.37 -3.13
N LYS A 36 19.92 -7.40 -2.81
CA LYS A 36 19.25 -8.44 -1.99
C LYS A 36 18.22 -9.26 -2.78
N ASP A 37 18.15 -9.05 -4.09
CA ASP A 37 17.01 -9.44 -4.94
C ASP A 37 16.85 -10.94 -5.23
N VAL A 38 17.83 -11.79 -4.94
CA VAL A 38 17.73 -13.23 -5.21
C VAL A 38 17.48 -14.05 -3.94
N ALA A 39 18.12 -13.68 -2.82
CA ALA A 39 17.97 -14.41 -1.56
C ALA A 39 16.56 -14.23 -0.95
N THR A 40 16.01 -13.03 -1.03
CA THR A 40 14.69 -12.68 -0.47
C THR A 40 13.53 -13.27 -1.27
N ALA A 41 13.72 -13.46 -2.58
CA ALA A 41 12.75 -14.12 -3.45
C ALA A 41 12.67 -15.64 -3.18
N ALA A 42 13.74 -16.25 -2.66
CA ALA A 42 13.83 -17.70 -2.44
C ALA A 42 13.50 -18.15 -1.00
N THR A 43 13.62 -17.27 0.00
CA THR A 43 13.52 -17.64 1.43
C THR A 43 12.33 -17.04 2.18
N GLY A 44 11.55 -16.16 1.53
CA GLY A 44 10.44 -15.44 2.15
C GLY A 44 10.89 -14.17 2.87
N VAL A 45 9.99 -13.18 2.95
CA VAL A 45 10.24 -11.91 3.64
C VAL A 45 9.85 -12.08 5.11
N THR A 46 10.78 -11.80 6.03
CA THR A 46 10.48 -11.80 7.48
C THR A 46 9.59 -10.61 7.85
N GLU A 47 8.90 -10.67 8.99
CA GLU A 47 8.05 -9.57 9.43
C GLU A 47 8.83 -8.27 9.67
N GLN A 48 10.05 -8.36 10.20
CA GLN A 48 10.89 -7.17 10.41
C GLN A 48 11.30 -6.52 9.08
N GLU A 49 11.59 -7.32 8.07
CA GLU A 49 11.84 -6.83 6.71
C GLU A 49 10.57 -6.22 6.11
N GLU A 50 9.40 -6.85 6.33
CA GLU A 50 8.10 -6.33 5.90
C GLU A 50 7.83 -4.93 6.48
N ILE A 51 8.12 -4.74 7.77
CA ILE A 51 8.01 -3.44 8.46
C ILE A 51 8.99 -2.42 7.89
N GLY A 52 10.23 -2.83 7.61
CA GLY A 52 11.25 -1.98 6.99
C GLY A 52 10.81 -1.48 5.61
N ILE A 53 10.35 -2.39 4.75
CA ILE A 53 9.81 -2.09 3.42
C ILE A 53 8.62 -1.14 3.54
N GLY A 54 7.70 -1.41 4.46
CA GLY A 54 6.54 -0.58 4.75
C GLY A 54 6.90 0.87 5.04
N ARG A 55 7.85 1.07 5.95
CA ARG A 55 8.34 2.39 6.35
C ARG A 55 8.91 3.17 5.16
N GLU A 56 9.68 2.51 4.30
CA GLU A 56 10.29 3.15 3.14
C GLU A 56 9.22 3.56 2.10
N VAL A 57 8.29 2.66 1.80
CA VAL A 57 7.18 2.93 0.87
C VAL A 57 6.31 4.07 1.40
N ALA A 58 5.93 4.02 2.67
CA ALA A 58 5.14 5.07 3.31
C ALA A 58 5.89 6.42 3.31
N GLY A 59 7.19 6.43 3.59
CA GLY A 59 8.01 7.65 3.54
C GLY A 59 8.03 8.30 2.15
N ARG A 60 8.15 7.50 1.08
CA ARG A 60 8.09 8.00 -0.31
C ARG A 60 6.70 8.54 -0.66
N LEU A 61 5.63 7.86 -0.25
CA LEU A 61 4.26 8.34 -0.43
C LEU A 61 4.02 9.67 0.31
N LEU A 62 4.44 9.77 1.57
CA LEU A 62 4.30 10.97 2.38
C LEU A 62 5.17 12.14 1.88
N GLY A 63 6.29 11.86 1.23
CA GLY A 63 7.10 12.86 0.54
C GLY A 63 6.42 13.41 -0.73
N ALA A 64 5.60 12.60 -1.40
CA ALA A 64 4.86 13.01 -2.60
C ALA A 64 3.52 13.67 -2.27
N ALA A 65 2.81 13.18 -1.24
CA ALA A 65 1.55 13.70 -0.75
C ALA A 65 1.58 13.72 0.79
N PRO A 66 1.75 14.90 1.42
CA PRO A 66 1.83 14.99 2.87
C PRO A 66 0.50 14.62 3.53
N LEU A 67 0.51 14.41 4.84
CA LEU A 67 -0.73 14.26 5.60
C LEU A 67 -1.56 15.55 5.54
N VAL A 68 -2.88 15.41 5.57
CA VAL A 68 -3.79 16.52 5.82
C VAL A 68 -3.46 17.12 7.19
N ALA A 69 -3.27 18.44 7.23
CA ALA A 69 -2.88 19.20 8.42
C ALA A 69 -4.04 19.37 9.42
N ASP A 70 -4.58 18.25 9.89
CA ASP A 70 -5.70 18.17 10.82
C ASP A 70 -5.43 17.06 11.84
N PRO A 71 -4.92 17.39 13.03
CA PRO A 71 -4.60 16.40 14.06
C PRO A 71 -5.80 15.58 14.54
N GLU A 72 -7.00 16.17 14.54
CA GLU A 72 -8.22 15.48 14.98
C GLU A 72 -8.65 14.43 13.96
N LEU A 73 -8.60 14.79 12.67
CA LEU A 73 -8.82 13.86 11.57
C LEU A 73 -7.84 12.70 11.61
N GLN A 74 -6.54 12.98 11.77
CA GLN A 74 -5.53 11.93 11.83
C GLN A 74 -5.79 11.00 13.02
N ALA A 75 -6.07 11.56 14.20
CA ALA A 75 -6.37 10.76 15.40
C ALA A 75 -7.63 9.91 15.24
N TYR A 76 -8.68 10.45 14.60
CA TYR A 76 -9.91 9.73 14.32
C TYR A 76 -9.70 8.54 13.39
N VAL A 77 -9.06 8.74 12.23
CA VAL A 77 -8.80 7.66 11.27
C VAL A 77 -7.86 6.61 11.88
N ASN A 78 -6.86 7.02 12.67
CA ASN A 78 -6.00 6.10 13.39
C ASN A 78 -6.76 5.25 14.42
N ARG A 79 -7.70 5.85 15.16
CA ARG A 79 -8.55 5.12 16.10
C ARG A 79 -9.41 4.08 15.38
N VAL A 80 -10.15 4.48 14.35
CA VAL A 80 -11.02 3.56 13.59
C VAL A 80 -10.20 2.43 12.97
N GLY A 81 -9.10 2.76 12.29
CA GLY A 81 -8.24 1.76 11.66
C GLY A 81 -7.64 0.77 12.66
N ARG A 82 -7.17 1.24 13.82
CA ARG A 82 -6.64 0.36 14.88
C ARG A 82 -7.71 -0.56 15.43
N TRP A 83 -8.93 -0.07 15.67
CA TRP A 83 -10.03 -0.92 16.11
C TRP A 83 -10.31 -2.07 15.15
N VAL A 84 -10.30 -1.80 13.84
CA VAL A 84 -10.47 -2.82 12.80
C VAL A 84 -9.28 -3.79 12.77
N ALA A 85 -8.04 -3.27 12.81
CA ALA A 85 -6.83 -4.07 12.76
C ALA A 85 -6.67 -5.03 13.94
N LEU A 86 -7.15 -4.64 15.13
CA LEU A 86 -7.17 -5.51 16.32
C LEU A 86 -8.05 -6.75 16.16
N GLN A 87 -8.95 -6.78 15.17
CA GLN A 87 -9.82 -7.94 14.89
C GLN A 87 -9.19 -8.92 13.89
N THR A 88 -7.92 -8.72 13.51
CA THR A 88 -7.22 -9.55 12.52
C THR A 88 -6.29 -10.58 13.15
N GLU A 89 -5.73 -11.45 12.33
CA GLU A 89 -4.71 -12.43 12.72
C GLU A 89 -3.33 -11.79 12.95
N ARG A 90 -3.15 -10.49 12.67
CA ARG A 90 -1.89 -9.74 12.89
C ARG A 90 -2.13 -8.46 13.71
N PRO A 91 -2.69 -8.56 14.94
CA PRO A 91 -3.02 -7.39 15.75
C PRO A 91 -1.78 -6.65 16.25
N ASP A 92 -0.64 -7.34 16.37
CA ASP A 92 0.60 -6.82 16.95
C ASP A 92 1.51 -6.07 15.96
N LEU A 93 1.11 -5.97 14.68
CA LEU A 93 1.84 -5.13 13.74
C LEU A 93 1.81 -3.65 14.18
N PRO A 94 2.85 -2.88 13.85
CA PRO A 94 2.87 -1.44 14.10
C PRO A 94 1.93 -0.73 13.12
N TRP A 95 0.62 -0.81 13.37
CA TRP A 95 -0.39 -0.24 12.49
C TRP A 95 -0.36 1.30 12.51
N HIS A 96 -0.33 1.89 11.33
CA HIS A 96 -0.32 3.33 11.10
C HIS A 96 -1.38 3.68 10.06
N PHE A 97 -2.34 4.52 10.45
CA PHE A 97 -3.37 5.03 9.54
C PHE A 97 -3.27 6.54 9.41
N GLY A 98 -3.62 7.06 8.24
CA GLY A 98 -3.66 8.50 8.04
C GLY A 98 -4.39 8.92 6.79
N VAL A 99 -4.70 10.21 6.71
CA VAL A 99 -5.26 10.85 5.53
C VAL A 99 -4.19 11.70 4.85
N ILE A 100 -3.88 11.41 3.59
CA ILE A 100 -2.95 12.19 2.78
C ILE A 100 -3.70 13.25 1.95
N ASP A 101 -3.08 14.41 1.79
CA ASP A 101 -3.64 15.53 1.04
C ASP A 101 -3.50 15.28 -0.47
N SER A 102 -4.47 14.55 -1.00
CA SER A 102 -4.61 14.27 -2.42
C SER A 102 -6.10 14.27 -2.80
N PRO A 103 -6.49 14.95 -3.89
CA PRO A 103 -7.87 14.98 -4.37
C PRO A 103 -8.26 13.68 -5.11
N ALA A 104 -7.31 12.77 -5.36
CA ALA A 104 -7.61 11.47 -5.93
C ALA A 104 -8.56 10.69 -5.01
N VAL A 105 -9.34 9.78 -5.58
CA VAL A 105 -10.22 8.88 -4.82
C VAL A 105 -9.51 7.53 -4.73
N ASN A 106 -8.68 7.34 -3.69
CA ASN A 106 -7.88 6.13 -3.54
C ASN A 106 -7.50 5.84 -2.08
N ALA A 107 -7.02 4.62 -1.83
CA ALA A 107 -6.34 4.23 -0.60
C ALA A 107 -5.08 3.44 -0.93
N PHE A 108 -4.09 3.51 -0.06
CA PHE A 108 -2.80 2.84 -0.22
C PHE A 108 -2.52 2.00 1.01
N ALA A 109 -2.20 0.73 0.80
CA ALA A 109 -1.66 -0.15 1.81
C ALA A 109 -0.18 -0.42 1.53
N ALA A 110 0.66 -0.27 2.53
CA ALA A 110 2.05 -0.70 2.47
C ALA A 110 2.29 -1.84 3.47
N PRO A 111 3.21 -2.76 3.18
CA PRO A 111 3.56 -3.86 4.07
C PRO A 111 3.89 -3.38 5.49
N GLY A 112 3.73 -4.24 6.50
CA GLY A 112 4.12 -3.89 7.86
C GLY A 112 3.21 -2.88 8.57
N GLY A 113 2.02 -2.60 8.03
CA GLY A 113 0.91 -2.00 8.78
C GLY A 113 0.57 -0.55 8.42
N TYR A 114 1.02 -0.01 7.29
CA TYR A 114 0.65 1.36 6.88
C TYR A 114 -0.56 1.35 5.96
N VAL A 115 -1.60 2.13 6.29
CA VAL A 115 -2.78 2.33 5.45
C VAL A 115 -3.08 3.83 5.35
N LEU A 116 -2.96 4.39 4.15
CA LEU A 116 -3.13 5.82 3.88
C LEU A 116 -4.34 6.03 2.97
N VAL A 117 -5.31 6.81 3.43
CA VAL A 117 -6.51 7.17 2.67
C VAL A 117 -6.30 8.55 2.04
N THR A 118 -6.68 8.75 0.78
CA THR A 118 -6.61 10.10 0.20
C THR A 118 -7.74 10.97 0.73
N ARG A 119 -7.50 12.28 0.86
CA ARG A 119 -8.53 13.25 1.22
C ARG A 119 -9.76 13.17 0.29
N GLY A 120 -9.55 13.02 -1.02
CA GLY A 120 -10.64 12.86 -1.99
C GLY A 120 -11.51 11.62 -1.75
N LEU A 121 -10.94 10.48 -1.30
CA LEU A 121 -11.73 9.32 -0.90
C LEU A 121 -12.45 9.59 0.42
N TYR A 122 -11.75 10.16 1.42
CA TYR A 122 -12.33 10.45 2.72
C TYR A 122 -13.56 11.37 2.63
N GLU A 123 -13.50 12.42 1.81
CA GLU A 123 -14.59 13.37 1.56
C GLU A 123 -15.82 12.73 0.86
N MET A 124 -15.68 11.55 0.27
CA MET A 124 -16.78 10.80 -0.34
C MET A 124 -17.50 9.86 0.63
N LEU A 125 -16.93 9.61 1.81
CA LEU A 125 -17.50 8.69 2.80
C LEU A 125 -18.60 9.40 3.59
N ASP A 126 -19.77 8.78 3.69
CA ASP A 126 -20.92 9.35 4.39
C ASP A 126 -20.90 9.09 5.89
N ASN A 127 -20.18 8.05 6.35
CA ASN A 127 -20.15 7.62 7.74
C ASN A 127 -18.93 6.75 8.10
N GLU A 128 -18.74 6.53 9.40
CA GLU A 128 -17.64 5.71 9.95
C GLU A 128 -17.65 4.27 9.44
N ALA A 129 -18.83 3.67 9.21
CA ALA A 129 -18.92 2.29 8.74
C ALA A 129 -18.33 2.14 7.32
N GLN A 130 -18.51 3.13 6.45
CA GLN A 130 -17.88 3.14 5.14
C GLN A 130 -16.35 3.30 5.25
N LEU A 131 -15.87 4.19 6.15
CA LEU A 131 -14.44 4.32 6.45
C LEU A 131 -13.86 2.99 6.95
N ALA A 132 -14.49 2.36 7.93
CA ALA A 132 -14.07 1.06 8.46
C ALA A 132 -14.07 -0.03 7.38
N GLY A 133 -15.03 0.02 6.43
CA GLY A 133 -15.06 -0.86 5.27
C GLY A 133 -13.85 -0.69 4.35
N VAL A 134 -13.50 0.55 4.01
CA VAL A 134 -12.29 0.86 3.21
C VAL A 134 -11.04 0.39 3.94
N LEU A 135 -10.88 0.77 5.21
CA LEU A 135 -9.71 0.38 6.00
C LEU A 135 -9.62 -1.14 6.17
N GLY A 136 -10.74 -1.82 6.41
CA GLY A 136 -10.79 -3.27 6.53
C GLY A 136 -10.40 -4.00 5.23
N HIS A 137 -10.78 -3.45 4.07
CA HIS A 137 -10.34 -3.96 2.77
C HIS A 137 -8.81 -3.93 2.65
N GLU A 138 -8.22 -2.77 2.93
CA GLU A 138 -6.77 -2.56 2.84
C GLU A 138 -5.99 -3.37 3.88
N ILE A 139 -6.47 -3.44 5.12
CA ILE A 139 -5.91 -4.30 6.17
C ILE A 139 -5.89 -5.76 5.70
N GLY A 140 -6.95 -6.23 5.04
CA GLY A 140 -7.03 -7.58 4.49
C GLY A 140 -5.95 -7.89 3.44
N HIS A 141 -5.48 -6.88 2.70
CA HIS A 141 -4.35 -7.04 1.76
C HIS A 141 -3.01 -7.19 2.47
N ILE A 142 -2.79 -6.44 3.56
CA ILE A 142 -1.58 -6.50 4.38
C ILE A 142 -1.51 -7.83 5.14
N VAL A 143 -2.62 -8.25 5.77
CA VAL A 143 -2.68 -9.50 6.53
C VAL A 143 -2.36 -10.70 5.62
N ARG A 144 -2.91 -10.71 4.39
CA ARG A 144 -2.63 -11.76 3.38
C ARG A 144 -1.30 -11.57 2.65
N ARG A 145 -0.51 -10.54 2.98
CA ARG A 145 0.78 -10.21 2.34
C ARG A 145 0.72 -10.14 0.81
N HIS A 146 -0.40 -9.69 0.24
CA HIS A 146 -0.55 -9.61 -1.22
C HIS A 146 0.53 -8.74 -1.88
N HIS A 147 0.97 -7.67 -1.20
CA HIS A 147 2.04 -6.80 -1.68
C HIS A 147 3.37 -7.55 -1.85
N ILE A 148 3.73 -8.42 -0.89
CA ILE A 148 4.95 -9.22 -0.95
C ILE A 148 4.89 -10.20 -2.11
N THR A 149 3.75 -10.86 -2.31
CA THR A 149 3.56 -11.80 -3.43
C THR A 149 3.72 -11.10 -4.79
N VAL A 150 3.17 -9.89 -4.94
CA VAL A 150 3.35 -9.09 -6.16
C VAL A 150 4.81 -8.68 -6.33
N MET A 151 5.44 -8.18 -5.27
CA MET A 151 6.85 -7.79 -5.29
C MET A 151 7.79 -8.95 -5.65
N GLN A 152 7.57 -10.14 -5.09
CA GLN A 152 8.35 -11.34 -5.41
C GLN A 152 8.22 -11.72 -6.89
N LYS A 153 7.01 -11.69 -7.45
CA LYS A 153 6.78 -11.96 -8.87
C LYS A 153 7.51 -10.95 -9.76
N SER A 154 7.45 -9.66 -9.44
CA SER A 154 8.15 -8.61 -10.18
C SER A 154 9.68 -8.76 -10.08
N ALA A 155 10.20 -9.09 -8.90
CA ALA A 155 11.63 -9.32 -8.67
C ALA A 155 12.16 -10.46 -9.54
N VAL A 156 11.46 -11.61 -9.56
CA VAL A 156 11.81 -12.79 -10.38
C VAL A 156 11.82 -12.44 -11.87
N VAL A 157 10.80 -11.75 -12.36
CA VAL A 157 10.74 -11.32 -13.77
C VAL A 157 11.91 -10.39 -14.11
N SER A 158 12.22 -9.42 -13.23
CA SER A 158 13.32 -8.48 -13.47
C SER A 158 14.69 -9.18 -13.44
N ALA A 159 14.89 -10.16 -12.55
CA ALA A 159 16.11 -10.95 -12.48
C ALA A 159 16.30 -11.79 -13.76
N GLY A 160 15.22 -12.42 -14.25
CA GLY A 160 15.24 -13.16 -15.51
C GLY A 160 15.59 -12.27 -16.72
N ALA A 161 15.03 -11.06 -16.78
CA ALA A 161 15.36 -10.08 -17.81
C ALA A 161 16.83 -9.61 -17.75
N ARG A 162 17.38 -9.39 -16.55
CA ARG A 162 18.80 -9.02 -16.36
C ARG A 162 19.75 -10.15 -16.77
N LEU A 163 19.39 -11.41 -16.50
CA LEU A 163 20.18 -12.58 -16.93
C LEU A 163 20.15 -12.72 -18.45
N ALA A 164 18.98 -12.61 -19.08
CA ALA A 164 18.85 -12.64 -20.53
C ALA A 164 19.63 -11.49 -21.22
N GLN A 165 19.63 -10.29 -20.63
CA GLN A 165 20.44 -9.17 -21.14
C GLN A 165 21.94 -9.34 -20.91
N ARG A 166 22.35 -10.03 -19.85
CA ARG A 166 23.76 -10.37 -19.62
C ARG A 166 24.25 -11.37 -20.67
N ASP A 167 23.52 -12.45 -20.89
CA ASP A 167 23.87 -13.46 -21.90
C ASP A 167 23.98 -12.85 -23.30
N ASN A 168 23.08 -11.92 -23.65
CA ASN A 168 23.09 -11.21 -24.95
C ASN A 168 24.19 -10.13 -25.09
N ARG A 169 24.95 -9.82 -24.04
CA ARG A 169 26.11 -8.90 -24.10
C ARG A 169 27.45 -9.62 -24.08
N SER A 170 27.44 -10.93 -23.88
CA SER A 170 28.63 -11.81 -23.87
C SER A 170 28.80 -12.65 -25.15
N ALA A 171 28.02 -12.36 -26.19
CA ALA A 171 28.15 -12.87 -27.56
C ALA A 171 28.51 -11.72 -28.51
#